data_AF-A0A832Q393-F1
#
_entry.id   AF-A0A832Q393-F1
#
_cell.length_a   1.000
_cell.length_b   1.000
_cell.length_c   1.000
_cell.angle_alpha   90.00
_cell.angle_beta   90.00
_cell.angle_gamma   90.00
#
_symmetry.space_group_name_H-M   'P 1'
#
loop_
_entity.id
_entity.type
_entity.pdbx_description
1 polymer ?
#
loop_
_entity_poly.entity_id
_entity_poly.type
_entity_poly.pdbx_seq_one_letter_code
_entity_poly.pdbx_strand_id
1 'polypeptide(L)'
;MPKSYTIEKNPEIIDWVIEENDNLAELKEYNIRFAIIYVTNTTSDGEVVPAFKSLPYKVKLNSAKDRCIKNIDVEIYIDESYFESADSEEKEAVIYGALNQIVIKHKDGMPIFQDDGVVKLVLKRPDMIFEGFSKCAEKYKIKSPEHKAFTQLTTDFNNILF
;
A
#
# COMPACT_ATOMS: atom_id res chain seq x y z
N MET A 1 21.02 10.06 -3.29
CA MET A 1 20.41 8.91 -3.99
C MET A 1 19.39 9.45 -4.96
N PRO A 2 19.63 9.32 -6.28
CA PRO A 2 18.63 9.65 -7.28
C PRO A 2 17.42 8.70 -7.16
N LYS A 3 16.22 9.25 -7.38
CA LYS A 3 14.96 8.50 -7.42
C LYS A 3 14.23 8.82 -8.71
N SER A 4 13.77 7.80 -9.41
CA SER A 4 12.86 7.93 -10.54
C SER A 4 11.44 7.55 -10.11
N TYR A 5 10.46 8.17 -10.76
CA TYR A 5 9.04 7.98 -10.47
C TYR A 5 8.29 7.76 -11.78
N THR A 6 7.61 6.61 -11.88
CA THR A 6 6.68 6.32 -12.97
C THR A 6 5.27 6.34 -12.40
N ILE A 7 4.37 7.14 -12.97
CA ILE A 7 3.00 7.31 -12.46
C ILE A 7 2.02 6.61 -13.40
N GLU A 8 1.25 5.68 -12.84
CA GLU A 8 0.11 5.06 -13.51
C GLU A 8 -1.19 5.46 -12.83
N LYS A 9 -2.14 5.96 -13.62
CA LYS A 9 -3.48 6.34 -13.15
C LYS A 9 -4.44 5.17 -13.40
N ASN A 10 -5.14 4.74 -12.35
CA ASN A 10 -6.14 3.68 -12.37
C ASN A 10 -5.66 2.37 -13.04
N PRO A 11 -4.62 1.70 -12.51
CA PRO A 11 -4.22 0.40 -13.03
C PRO A 11 -5.31 -0.62 -12.71
N GLU A 12 -5.68 -1.42 -13.72
CA GLU A 12 -6.75 -2.44 -13.68
C GLU A 12 -6.63 -3.40 -12.48
N ILE A 13 -5.41 -3.60 -11.98
CA ILE A 13 -5.13 -4.41 -10.79
C ILE A 13 -5.81 -3.87 -9.52
N ILE A 14 -6.00 -2.55 -9.37
CA ILE A 14 -6.71 -1.99 -8.20
C ILE A 14 -8.18 -2.37 -8.25
N ASP A 15 -8.83 -2.19 -9.40
CA ASP A 15 -10.25 -2.51 -9.56
C ASP A 15 -10.48 -4.00 -9.34
N TRP A 16 -9.63 -4.84 -9.93
CA TRP A 16 -9.68 -6.29 -9.72
C TRP A 16 -9.53 -6.67 -8.24
N VAL A 17 -8.55 -6.10 -7.53
CA VAL A 17 -8.37 -6.38 -6.09
C VAL A 17 -9.55 -5.89 -5.25
N ILE A 18 -10.17 -4.76 -5.59
CA ILE A 18 -11.35 -4.29 -4.86
C ILE A 18 -12.54 -5.23 -5.11
N GLU A 19 -12.75 -5.67 -6.35
CA GLU A 19 -13.87 -6.54 -6.72
C GLU A 19 -13.78 -7.94 -6.08
N GLU A 20 -12.58 -8.48 -5.95
CA GLU A 20 -12.34 -9.79 -5.31
C GLU A 20 -12.37 -9.72 -3.76
N ASN A 21 -12.59 -8.54 -3.17
CA ASN A 21 -12.51 -8.35 -1.72
C ASN A 21 -13.62 -7.42 -1.20
N ASP A 22 -14.74 -8.01 -0.76
CA ASP A 22 -15.90 -7.29 -0.21
C ASP A 22 -15.55 -6.27 0.87
N ASN A 23 -14.52 -6.54 1.68
CA ASN A 23 -14.06 -5.63 2.73
C ASN A 23 -13.41 -4.33 2.22
N LEU A 24 -13.22 -4.20 0.90
CA LEU A 24 -12.70 -3.02 0.22
C LEU A 24 -13.78 -2.31 -0.62
N ALA A 25 -15.00 -2.86 -0.71
CA ALA A 25 -16.07 -2.35 -1.57
C ALA A 25 -16.39 -0.87 -1.32
N GLU A 26 -16.34 -0.44 -0.06
CA GLU A 26 -16.55 0.97 0.31
C GLU A 26 -15.63 1.94 -0.45
N LEU A 27 -14.39 1.54 -0.77
CA LEU A 27 -13.46 2.39 -1.52
C LEU A 27 -14.01 2.73 -2.93
N LYS A 28 -14.76 1.81 -3.54
CA LYS A 28 -15.42 2.02 -4.83
C LYS A 28 -16.74 2.75 -4.66
N GLU A 29 -17.53 2.42 -3.63
CA GLU A 29 -18.82 3.08 -3.34
C GLU A 29 -18.66 4.59 -3.13
N TYR A 30 -17.61 5.00 -2.42
CA TYR A 30 -17.30 6.41 -2.19
C TYR A 30 -16.43 7.04 -3.29
N ASN A 31 -16.23 6.34 -4.40
CA ASN A 31 -15.49 6.80 -5.59
C ASN A 31 -14.09 7.34 -5.26
N ILE A 32 -13.34 6.61 -4.44
CA ILE A 32 -11.96 6.98 -4.08
C ILE A 32 -11.07 6.81 -5.31
N ARG A 33 -10.31 7.86 -5.66
CA ARG A 33 -9.44 7.89 -6.84
C ARG A 33 -8.01 7.56 -6.47
N PHE A 34 -7.41 6.62 -7.20
CA PHE A 34 -6.07 6.10 -6.89
C PHE A 34 -5.04 6.45 -7.96
N ALA A 35 -3.77 6.48 -7.56
CA ALA A 35 -2.64 6.41 -8.47
C ALA A 35 -1.58 5.48 -7.90
N ILE A 36 -0.99 4.66 -8.76
CA ILE A 36 0.20 3.88 -8.43
C ILE A 36 1.43 4.65 -8.91
N ILE A 37 2.42 4.75 -8.05
CA ILE A 37 3.69 5.41 -8.33
C ILE A 37 4.80 4.39 -8.10
N TYR A 38 5.38 3.89 -9.19
CA TYR A 38 6.56 3.04 -9.12
C TYR A 38 7.78 3.88 -8.79
N VAL A 39 8.54 3.42 -7.80
CA VAL A 39 9.72 4.10 -7.27
C VAL A 39 10.91 3.18 -7.45
N THR A 40 11.89 3.66 -8.21
CA THR A 40 13.22 3.05 -8.28
C THR A 40 14.20 3.92 -7.50
N ASN A 41 15.02 3.27 -6.68
CA ASN A 41 16.04 3.92 -5.85
C ASN A 41 17.40 3.32 -6.21
N THR A 42 18.35 4.18 -6.59
CA THR A 42 19.70 3.74 -6.98
C THR A 42 20.77 4.39 -6.14
N THR A 43 21.87 3.66 -5.92
CA THR A 43 23.08 4.19 -5.30
C THR A 43 23.84 5.06 -6.30
N SER A 44 24.83 5.80 -5.81
CA SER A 44 25.72 6.62 -6.64
C SER A 44 26.43 5.81 -7.73
N ASP A 45 26.62 4.51 -7.48
CA ASP A 45 27.32 3.56 -8.35
C ASP A 45 26.37 2.84 -9.32
N GLY A 46 25.07 3.18 -9.29
CA GLY A 46 24.04 2.63 -10.19
C GLY A 46 23.37 1.34 -9.70
N GLU A 47 23.70 0.85 -8.51
CA GLU A 47 23.07 -0.33 -7.93
C GLU A 47 21.62 -0.02 -7.50
N VAL A 48 20.68 -0.88 -7.88
CA VAL A 48 19.27 -0.77 -7.48
C VAL A 48 19.13 -1.30 -6.06
N VAL A 49 18.61 -0.46 -5.17
CA VAL A 49 18.39 -0.80 -3.76
C VAL A 49 16.93 -0.60 -3.39
N PRO A 50 16.42 -1.29 -2.34
CA PRO A 50 15.04 -1.12 -1.93
C PRO A 50 14.66 0.34 -1.72
N ALA A 51 13.53 0.75 -2.29
CA ALA A 51 13.00 2.09 -2.21
C ALA A 51 12.46 2.40 -0.80
N PHE A 52 12.03 1.37 -0.07
CA PHE A 52 11.42 1.45 1.24
C PHE A 52 12.05 0.45 2.21
N LYS A 53 12.05 0.78 3.51
CA LYS A 53 12.78 -0.01 4.53
C LYS A 53 12.02 -1.21 5.09
N SER A 54 10.69 -1.15 5.17
CA SER A 54 9.88 -2.13 5.92
C SER A 54 8.94 -2.93 5.03
N LEU A 55 8.25 -2.28 4.11
CA LEU A 55 7.34 -2.90 3.15
C LEU A 55 7.71 -2.39 1.77
N PRO A 56 7.48 -3.18 0.70
CA PRO A 56 7.78 -2.77 -0.67
C PRO A 56 6.79 -1.73 -1.21
N TYR A 57 6.01 -1.09 -0.34
CA TYR A 57 5.06 -0.06 -0.72
C TYR A 57 4.82 0.94 0.42
N LYS A 58 4.28 2.11 0.06
CA LYS A 58 3.86 3.17 0.98
C LYS A 58 2.58 3.82 0.49
N VAL A 59 1.61 3.99 1.37
CA VAL A 59 0.35 4.68 1.06
C VAL A 59 0.41 6.12 1.54
N LYS A 60 -0.09 7.05 0.73
CA LYS A 60 -0.19 8.47 1.07
C LYS A 60 -1.56 9.01 0.66
N LEU A 61 -2.21 9.69 1.60
CA LEU A 61 -3.44 10.43 1.32
C LEU A 61 -3.08 11.82 0.79
N ASN A 62 -3.71 12.24 -0.30
CA ASN A 62 -3.51 13.57 -0.85
C ASN A 62 -4.27 14.62 -0.02
N SER A 63 -3.64 15.79 0.11
CA SER A 63 -4.27 16.97 0.72
C SER A 63 -5.44 17.48 -0.15
N ALA A 64 -6.35 18.27 0.41
CA ALA A 64 -7.45 18.87 -0.38
C ALA A 64 -6.94 19.62 -1.62
N LYS A 65 -5.84 20.39 -1.46
CA LYS A 65 -5.17 21.07 -2.57
C LYS A 65 -4.69 20.09 -3.64
N ASP A 66 -4.00 19.02 -3.24
CA ASP A 66 -3.48 18.02 -4.18
C ASP A 66 -4.61 17.25 -4.88
N ARG A 67 -5.70 16.93 -4.17
CA ARG A 67 -6.89 16.30 -4.75
C ARG A 67 -7.50 17.15 -5.84
N CYS A 68 -7.63 18.46 -5.62
CA CYS A 68 -8.15 19.39 -6.62
C CYS A 68 -7.26 19.50 -7.86
N ILE A 69 -5.93 19.49 -7.67
CA ILE A 69 -4.98 19.68 -8.78
C ILE A 69 -4.77 18.38 -9.57
N LYS A 70 -4.59 17.26 -8.85
CA LYS A 70 -4.20 15.97 -9.44
C LYS A 70 -5.38 15.09 -9.80
N ASN A 71 -6.56 15.37 -9.25
CA ASN A 71 -7.76 14.53 -9.36
C ASN A 71 -7.52 13.10 -8.80
N ILE A 72 -6.75 12.99 -7.71
CA ILE A 72 -6.35 11.72 -7.07
C ILE A 72 -6.47 11.89 -5.55
N ASP A 73 -7.12 10.94 -4.88
CA ASP A 73 -7.32 10.92 -3.42
C ASP A 73 -6.19 10.21 -2.68
N VAL A 74 -5.69 9.12 -3.27
CA VAL A 74 -4.67 8.26 -2.66
C VAL A 74 -3.55 7.94 -3.66
N GLU A 75 -2.31 8.11 -3.22
CA GLU A 75 -1.10 7.70 -3.93
C GLU A 75 -0.53 6.44 -3.25
N ILE A 76 -0.42 5.35 -4.00
CA ILE A 76 0.23 4.11 -3.58
C ILE A 76 1.60 4.07 -4.24
N TYR A 77 2.65 4.25 -3.45
CA TYR A 77 4.01 4.16 -3.91
C TYR A 77 4.49 2.72 -3.78
N ILE A 78 5.05 2.15 -4.84
CA ILE A 78 5.51 0.75 -4.88
C ILE A 78 6.97 0.71 -5.28
N ASP A 79 7.75 -0.15 -4.62
CA ASP A 79 9.12 -0.45 -5.02
C ASP A 79 9.07 -1.22 -6.35
N GLU A 80 9.52 -0.55 -7.42
CA GLU A 80 9.46 -1.08 -8.79
C GLU A 80 10.26 -2.38 -8.90
N SER A 81 11.45 -2.43 -8.32
CA SER A 81 12.32 -3.60 -8.37
C SER A 81 11.71 -4.82 -7.68
N TYR A 82 11.05 -4.61 -6.54
CA TYR A 82 10.30 -5.68 -5.88
C TYR A 82 9.12 -6.12 -6.74
N PHE A 83 8.32 -5.17 -7.23
CA PHE A 83 7.09 -5.47 -7.95
C PHE A 83 7.35 -6.16 -9.30
N GLU A 84 8.41 -5.80 -10.03
CA GLU A 84 8.78 -6.47 -11.27
C GLU A 84 9.19 -7.94 -11.05
N SER A 85 9.91 -8.21 -9.95
CA SER A 85 10.35 -9.57 -9.59
C SER A 85 9.25 -10.45 -8.97
N ALA A 86 8.16 -9.84 -8.51
CA ALA A 86 7.06 -10.51 -7.84
C ALA A 86 6.17 -11.28 -8.83
N ASP A 87 5.67 -12.44 -8.39
CA ASP A 87 4.64 -13.18 -9.12
C ASP A 87 3.26 -12.50 -8.99
N SER A 88 2.27 -13.01 -9.72
CA SER A 88 0.93 -12.40 -9.74
C SER A 88 0.26 -12.34 -8.36
N GLU A 89 0.43 -13.37 -7.53
CA GLU A 89 -0.16 -13.45 -6.20
C GLU A 89 0.54 -12.46 -5.24
N GLU A 90 1.86 -12.31 -5.37
CA GLU A 90 2.63 -11.33 -4.60
C GLU A 90 2.30 -9.89 -5.00
N LYS A 91 2.11 -9.62 -6.29
CA LYS A 91 1.63 -8.32 -6.80
C LYS A 91 0.26 -7.99 -6.23
N GLU A 92 -0.67 -8.95 -6.25
CA GLU A 92 -1.98 -8.80 -5.64
C GLU A 92 -1.85 -8.49 -4.13
N ALA A 93 -1.01 -9.23 -3.41
CA ALA A 93 -0.79 -9.03 -1.99
C ALA A 93 -0.25 -7.63 -1.66
N VAL A 94 0.64 -7.08 -2.50
CA VAL A 94 1.11 -5.69 -2.36
C VAL A 94 -0.03 -4.69 -2.49
N ILE A 95 -0.88 -4.85 -3.51
CA ILE A 95 -2.02 -3.95 -3.74
C ILE A 95 -3.06 -4.09 -2.63
N TYR A 96 -3.41 -5.31 -2.24
CA TYR A 96 -4.32 -5.59 -1.14
C TYR A 96 -3.81 -4.99 0.18
N GLY A 97 -2.53 -5.20 0.49
CA GLY A 97 -1.89 -4.63 1.68
C GLY A 97 -1.97 -3.10 1.70
N ALA A 98 -1.72 -2.46 0.56
CA ALA A 98 -1.86 -1.01 0.39
C ALA A 98 -3.31 -0.53 0.60
N LEU A 99 -4.27 -1.15 -0.08
CA LEU A 99 -5.68 -0.76 0.00
C LEU A 99 -6.25 -0.99 1.41
N ASN A 100 -5.88 -2.10 2.05
CA ASN A 100 -6.35 -2.42 3.39
C ASN A 100 -5.89 -1.39 4.42
N GLN A 101 -4.83 -0.60 4.21
CA GLN A 101 -4.44 0.48 5.14
C GLN A 101 -5.42 1.66 5.14
N ILE A 102 -6.24 1.79 4.11
CA ILE A 102 -7.13 2.93 3.89
C ILE A 102 -8.43 2.68 4.64
N VAL A 103 -8.81 3.63 5.49
CA VAL A 103 -10.03 3.54 6.29
C VAL A 103 -10.86 4.81 6.08
N ILE A 104 -12.14 4.61 5.78
CA ILE A 104 -13.12 5.69 5.74
C ILE A 104 -13.57 5.99 7.16
N LYS A 105 -13.40 7.25 7.57
CA LYS A 105 -13.73 7.66 8.94
C LYS A 105 -15.23 7.81 9.09
N HIS A 106 -15.78 7.06 10.03
CA HIS A 106 -17.17 7.14 10.42
C HIS A 106 -17.34 7.85 11.77
N LYS A 107 -18.49 8.48 11.97
CA LYS A 107 -18.98 8.99 13.25
C LYS A 107 -20.44 8.59 13.38
N ASP A 108 -20.78 7.91 14.48
CA ASP A 108 -22.15 7.45 14.76
C ASP A 108 -22.76 6.61 13.59
N GLY A 109 -21.93 5.78 12.95
CA GLY A 109 -22.33 4.94 11.82
C GLY A 109 -22.40 5.64 10.45
N MET A 110 -22.13 6.95 10.40
CA MET A 110 -22.20 7.73 9.16
C MET A 110 -20.79 8.14 8.68
N PRO A 111 -20.51 8.12 7.37
CA PRO A 111 -19.24 8.59 6.82
C PRO A 111 -19.08 10.09 7.07
N ILE A 112 -17.88 10.50 7.46
CA ILE A 112 -17.55 11.92 7.65
C ILE A 112 -17.09 12.47 6.30
N PHE A 113 -17.72 13.53 5.81
CA PHE A 113 -17.28 14.25 4.62
C PHE A 113 -16.35 15.42 4.99
N GLN A 114 -15.42 15.72 4.09
CA GLN A 114 -14.58 16.91 4.13
C GLN A 114 -15.27 18.06 3.39
N ASP A 115 -14.75 19.29 3.54
CA ASP A 115 -15.32 20.49 2.91
C ASP A 115 -15.30 20.44 1.38
N ASP A 116 -14.45 19.59 0.79
CA ASP A 116 -14.38 19.33 -0.65
C ASP A 116 -15.34 18.22 -1.13
N GLY A 117 -16.22 17.73 -0.26
CA GLY A 117 -17.22 16.71 -0.59
C GLY A 117 -16.68 15.28 -0.65
N VAL A 118 -15.38 15.07 -0.43
CA VAL A 118 -14.76 13.75 -0.37
C VAL A 118 -14.86 13.18 1.04
N VAL A 119 -15.11 11.88 1.19
CA VAL A 119 -15.09 11.24 2.51
C VAL A 119 -13.72 11.39 3.19
N LYS A 120 -13.74 11.45 4.52
CA LYS A 120 -12.52 11.61 5.32
C LYS A 120 -11.80 10.28 5.42
N LEU A 121 -10.68 10.18 4.72
CA LEU A 121 -9.79 9.01 4.78
C LEU A 121 -8.77 9.15 5.91
N VAL A 122 -8.43 8.02 6.53
CA VAL A 122 -7.29 7.89 7.45
C VAL A 122 -6.50 6.63 7.11
N LEU A 123 -5.20 6.63 7.41
CA LEU A 123 -4.35 5.46 7.27
C LEU A 123 -4.23 4.77 8.63
N LYS A 124 -4.59 3.49 8.71
CA LYS A 124 -4.13 2.65 9.82
C LYS A 124 -2.71 2.18 9.53
N ARG A 125 -1.97 1.84 10.59
CA ARG A 125 -0.63 1.26 10.42
C ARG A 125 -0.75 -0.08 9.67
N PRO A 126 0.22 -0.41 8.80
CA PRO A 126 0.34 -1.78 8.31
C PRO A 126 0.49 -2.69 9.52
N ASP A 127 -0.34 -3.73 9.55
CA ASP A 127 -0.35 -4.66 10.66
C ASP A 127 0.88 -5.57 10.55
N MET A 128 1.80 -5.44 11.50
CA MET A 128 3.01 -6.27 11.61
C MET A 128 2.97 -7.16 12.87
N ILE A 129 1.82 -7.25 13.56
CA ILE A 129 1.69 -8.02 14.79
C ILE A 129 1.22 -9.44 14.44
N PHE A 130 2.10 -10.42 14.65
CA PHE A 130 1.86 -11.83 14.31
C PHE A 130 0.91 -12.53 15.30
N GLU A 131 0.73 -11.99 16.51
CA GLU A 131 -0.32 -12.39 17.45
C GLU A 131 -1.61 -11.60 17.17
N GLY A 132 -2.35 -11.96 16.11
CA GLY A 132 -3.65 -11.35 15.81
C GLY A 132 -3.94 -10.97 14.35
N PHE A 133 -3.05 -11.37 13.43
CA PHE A 133 -3.22 -11.43 11.98
C PHE A 133 -3.44 -10.10 11.23
N SER A 134 -2.37 -9.65 10.55
CA SER A 134 -2.51 -8.83 9.35
C SER A 134 -3.45 -9.52 8.36
N LYS A 135 -4.57 -8.87 8.00
CA LYS A 135 -5.51 -9.41 7.00
C LYS A 135 -4.81 -9.81 5.69
N CYS A 136 -3.74 -9.11 5.33
CA CYS A 136 -2.91 -9.45 4.16
C CYS A 136 -2.14 -10.75 4.39
N ALA A 137 -1.51 -10.93 5.55
CA ALA A 137 -0.81 -12.16 5.90
C ALA A 137 -1.76 -13.34 6.14
N GLU A 138 -2.96 -13.11 6.64
CA GLU A 138 -3.98 -14.15 6.77
C GLU A 138 -4.41 -14.68 5.41
N LYS A 139 -4.65 -13.76 4.45
CA LYS A 139 -5.10 -14.10 3.09
C LYS A 139 -3.98 -14.73 2.26
N TYR A 140 -2.82 -14.09 2.18
CA TYR A 140 -1.73 -14.49 1.27
C TYR A 140 -0.61 -15.29 1.95
N LYS A 141 -0.69 -15.52 3.27
CA LYS A 141 0.28 -16.34 4.03
C LYS A 141 1.73 -15.91 3.73
N ILE A 142 2.55 -16.85 3.26
CA ILE A 142 3.97 -16.64 2.93
C ILE A 142 4.21 -15.68 1.77
N LYS A 143 3.19 -15.40 0.97
CA LYS A 143 3.24 -14.48 -0.18
C LYS A 143 2.97 -13.03 0.22
N SER A 144 2.48 -12.78 1.43
CA SER A 144 2.31 -11.41 1.93
C SER A 144 3.65 -10.70 2.13
N PRO A 145 3.80 -9.44 1.69
CA PRO A 145 4.98 -8.64 1.97
C PRO A 145 5.28 -8.51 3.47
N GLU A 146 4.24 -8.47 4.30
CA GLU A 146 4.33 -8.40 5.75
C GLU A 146 5.00 -9.65 6.35
N HIS A 147 4.66 -10.85 5.85
CA HIS A 147 5.28 -12.09 6.30
C HIS A 147 6.76 -12.19 5.88
N LYS A 148 7.09 -11.76 4.65
CA LYS A 148 8.48 -11.70 4.18
C LYS A 148 9.30 -10.72 5.02
N ALA A 149 8.78 -9.52 5.28
CA ALA A 149 9.45 -8.53 6.11
C ALA A 149 9.68 -9.02 7.55
N PHE A 150 8.70 -9.70 8.14
CA PHE A 150 8.83 -10.30 9.47
C PHE A 150 9.87 -11.43 9.50
N THR A 151 9.86 -12.33 8.51
CA THR A 151 10.84 -13.42 8.41
C THR A 151 12.26 -12.91 8.20
N GLN A 152 12.43 -11.84 7.42
CA GLN A 152 13.74 -11.20 7.26
C GLN A 152 14.21 -10.62 8.60
N LEU A 153 13.33 -9.91 9.30
CA LEU A 153 13.65 -9.31 10.61
C LEU A 153 14.01 -10.38 11.64
N THR A 154 13.27 -11.49 11.72
CA THR A 154 13.64 -12.59 12.65
C THR A 154 14.96 -13.25 12.26
N THR A 155 15.24 -13.41 10.97
CA THR A 155 16.52 -13.95 10.48
C THR A 155 17.69 -13.03 10.82
N ASP A 156 17.55 -11.73 10.59
CA ASP A 156 18.60 -10.74 10.85
C ASP A 156 18.94 -10.62 12.34
N PHE A 157 17.96 -10.82 13.22
CA PHE A 157 18.12 -10.73 14.68
C PHE A 157 18.37 -12.06 15.38
N ASN A 158 18.21 -13.21 14.72
CA ASN A 158 18.48 -14.53 15.30
C ASN A 158 19.94 -14.67 15.76
N ASN A 159 20.89 -13.95 15.15
CA ASN A 159 22.31 -13.98 15.53
C ASN A 159 22.68 -12.99 16.65
N ILE A 160 21.75 -12.18 17.14
CA ILE A 160 22.00 -11.17 18.19
C ILE A 160 21.51 -11.66 19.57
N LEU A 161 20.63 -12.68 19.59
CA LEU A 161 20.04 -13.25 20.81
C LEU A 161 20.75 -14.51 21.33
N PHE A 162 21.94 -14.83 20.83
CA PHE A 162 22.82 -15.88 21.36
C PHE A 162 24.17 -15.31 21.81
#